data_AF-A0A5N6SXN6-F1
#
_entry.id   AF-A0A5N6SXN6-F1
#
_cell.length_a   1.000
_cell.length_b   1.000
_cell.length_c   1.000
_cell.angle_alpha   90.00
_cell.angle_beta   90.00
_cell.angle_gamma   90.00
#
_symmetry.space_group_name_H-M   'P 1'
#
loop_
_entity.id
_entity.type
_entity.pdbx_description
1 polymer ?
#
loop_
_entity_poly.entity_id
_entity_poly.type
_entity_poly.pdbx_seq_one_letter_code
_entity_poly.pdbx_strand_id
1 'polypeptide(L)'
;MSVNTVGSVQGPEFLRRMLSLKTRLKDRTCPPSPDPSPRQLAESYRSSALIYLYRVMRRAFPMQRDELSSKATIQVASVVDSISQIPPRSLPECTLLFPPFLAGGEATAESHMESLRHRMLDIIESRGFKNVEVALSVLEKLWRLRITGRTTMEAVRVGWLDIVQQNGIELPLT
;
A
#
# COMPACT_ATOMS: atom_id res chain seq x y z
N MET A 1 -21.72 34.56 -4.76
CA MET A 1 -22.11 33.15 -4.79
C MET A 1 -20.96 32.33 -4.25
N SER A 2 -21.25 31.46 -3.30
CA SER A 2 -20.37 31.03 -2.21
C SER A 2 -19.23 30.12 -2.65
N VAL A 3 -18.03 30.43 -2.14
CA VAL A 3 -16.88 29.54 -2.16
C VAL A 3 -17.11 28.47 -1.09
N ASN A 4 -17.28 27.21 -1.52
CA ASN A 4 -17.42 26.07 -0.62
C ASN A 4 -16.10 25.78 0.10
N THR A 5 -16.05 26.16 1.38
CA THR A 5 -14.98 25.81 2.32
C THR A 5 -15.11 24.33 2.69
N VAL A 6 -14.52 23.43 1.91
CA VAL A 6 -14.31 22.03 2.34
C VAL A 6 -13.04 21.97 3.19
N GLY A 7 -13.14 22.47 4.41
CA GLY A 7 -12.05 22.49 5.39
C GLY A 7 -12.40 21.62 6.61
N SER A 8 -11.79 20.43 6.69
CA SER A 8 -11.47 19.72 7.94
C SER A 8 -12.61 19.46 8.95
N VAL A 9 -13.51 18.50 8.65
CA VAL A 9 -14.43 17.91 9.65
C VAL A 9 -13.89 16.57 10.17
N GLN A 10 -12.64 16.52 10.62
CA GLN A 10 -12.13 15.35 11.33
C GLN A 10 -11.49 15.82 12.64
N GLY A 11 -12.33 15.84 13.68
CA GLY A 11 -12.01 16.39 15.00
C GLY A 11 -11.03 15.53 15.83
N PRO A 12 -10.75 15.93 17.09
CA PRO A 12 -9.80 15.25 17.98
C PRO A 12 -10.11 13.76 18.22
N GLU A 13 -11.39 13.39 18.18
CA GLU A 13 -11.85 12.01 18.25
C GLU A 13 -11.34 11.12 17.12
N PHE A 14 -11.28 11.67 15.90
CA PHE A 14 -10.76 10.95 14.74
C PHE A 14 -9.27 10.66 14.92
N LEU A 15 -8.49 11.68 15.30
CA LEU A 15 -7.07 11.52 15.58
C LEU A 15 -6.81 10.48 16.68
N ARG A 16 -7.57 10.53 17.78
CA ARG A 16 -7.49 9.56 18.88
C ARG A 16 -7.71 8.12 18.38
N ARG A 17 -8.72 7.90 17.54
CA ARG A 17 -9.00 6.58 16.95
C ARG A 17 -7.86 6.11 16.04
N MET A 18 -7.33 6.98 15.19
CA MET A 18 -6.21 6.64 14.29
C MET A 18 -4.95 6.30 15.09
N LEU A 19 -4.64 7.05 16.15
CA LEU A 19 -3.50 6.77 17.02
C LEU A 19 -3.69 5.46 17.79
N SER A 20 -4.88 5.20 18.34
CA SER A 20 -5.19 3.92 18.99
C SER A 20 -5.03 2.74 18.04
N LEU A 21 -5.54 2.86 16.80
CA LEU A 21 -5.38 1.81 15.79
C LEU A 21 -3.91 1.59 15.42
N LYS A 22 -3.14 2.67 15.24
CA LYS A 22 -1.70 2.60 15.00
C LYS A 22 -0.97 1.83 16.10
N THR A 23 -1.25 2.14 17.37
CA THR A 23 -0.64 1.46 18.52
C THR A 23 -0.99 -0.02 18.52
N ARG A 24 -2.28 -0.36 18.37
CA ARG A 24 -2.73 -1.76 18.30
C ARG A 24 -2.09 -2.54 17.15
N LEU A 25 -1.91 -1.91 15.99
CA LEU A 25 -1.21 -2.54 14.86
C LEU A 25 0.26 -2.76 15.18
N LYS A 26 0.93 -1.84 15.89
CA LYS A 26 2.35 -1.96 16.23
C LYS A 26 2.62 -2.99 17.32
N ASP A 27 1.75 -3.07 18.32
CA ASP A 27 1.95 -3.92 19.50
C ASP A 27 1.55 -5.37 19.26
N ARG A 28 0.94 -5.67 18.10
CA ARG A 28 0.57 -7.04 17.74
C ARG A 28 1.81 -7.89 17.52
N THR A 29 1.93 -8.97 18.28
CA THR A 29 2.97 -9.98 18.14
C THR A 29 2.39 -11.25 17.51
N CYS A 30 3.23 -11.96 16.75
CA CYS A 30 2.91 -13.31 16.31
C CYS A 30 3.56 -14.31 17.26
N PRO A 31 2.89 -15.41 17.61
CA PRO A 31 3.51 -16.49 18.36
C PRO A 31 4.70 -17.07 17.58
N PRO A 32 5.71 -17.62 18.27
CA PRO A 32 6.83 -18.28 17.62
C PRO A 32 6.32 -19.50 16.83
N SER A 33 6.82 -19.67 15.61
CA SER A 33 6.51 -20.78 14.72
C SER A 33 7.80 -21.28 14.07
N PRO A 34 7.98 -22.61 13.90
CA PRO A 34 9.10 -23.16 13.14
C PRO A 34 9.11 -22.68 11.68
N ASP A 35 7.92 -22.55 11.09
CA ASP A 35 7.75 -21.94 9.77
C ASP A 35 7.60 -20.42 9.94
N PRO A 36 8.54 -19.60 9.43
CA PRO A 36 8.43 -18.14 9.51
C PRO A 36 7.38 -17.57 8.54
N SER A 37 6.90 -18.34 7.56
CA SER A 37 6.05 -17.83 6.48
C SER A 37 4.71 -17.22 6.95
N PRO A 38 3.98 -17.77 7.95
CA PRO A 38 2.75 -17.16 8.44
C PRO A 38 3.02 -15.86 9.20
N ARG A 39 4.17 -15.79 9.91
CA ARG A 39 4.62 -14.56 10.57
C ARG A 39 4.92 -13.49 9.53
N GLN A 40 5.67 -13.81 8.48
CA GLN A 40 5.96 -12.85 7.41
C GLN A 40 4.71 -12.38 6.68
N LEU A 41 3.74 -13.28 6.50
CA LEU A 41 2.43 -12.90 5.98
C LEU A 41 1.76 -11.86 6.90
N ALA A 42 1.65 -12.16 8.19
CA ALA A 42 1.05 -11.25 9.17
C ALA A 42 1.77 -9.89 9.22
N GLU A 43 3.10 -9.88 9.15
CA GLU A 43 3.91 -8.67 9.09
C GLU A 43 3.62 -7.83 7.84
N SER A 44 3.53 -8.46 6.66
CA SER A 44 3.21 -7.76 5.41
C SER A 44 1.83 -7.09 5.48
N TYR A 45 0.83 -7.75 6.05
CA TYR A 45 -0.51 -7.20 6.26
C TYR A 45 -0.53 -6.07 7.29
N ARG A 46 0.25 -6.20 8.38
CA ARG A 46 0.38 -5.18 9.42
C ARG A 46 0.98 -3.89 8.85
N SER A 47 2.08 -4.00 8.10
CA SER A 47 2.70 -2.86 7.44
C SER A 47 1.78 -2.24 6.40
N SER A 48 1.06 -3.06 5.64
CA SER A 48 0.06 -2.58 4.69
C SER A 48 -1.08 -1.80 5.38
N ALA A 49 -1.62 -2.33 6.47
CA ALA A 49 -2.64 -1.60 7.25
C ALA A 49 -2.11 -0.25 7.76
N LEU A 50 -0.84 -0.17 8.18
CA LEU A 50 -0.21 1.09 8.57
C LEU A 50 -0.04 2.05 7.37
N ILE A 51 0.31 1.55 6.18
CA ILE A 51 0.34 2.36 4.94
C ILE A 51 -1.04 2.99 4.69
N TYR A 52 -2.09 2.18 4.72
CA TYR A 52 -3.46 2.67 4.52
C TYR A 52 -3.83 3.73 5.57
N LEU A 53 -3.53 3.46 6.84
CA LEU A 53 -3.77 4.38 7.94
C LEU A 53 -3.08 5.74 7.72
N TYR A 54 -1.80 5.74 7.35
CA TYR A 54 -1.07 6.97 7.06
C TYR A 54 -1.63 7.71 5.85
N ARG A 55 -2.10 6.99 4.82
CA ARG A 55 -2.78 7.59 3.66
C ARG A 55 -4.07 8.32 4.08
N VAL A 56 -4.87 7.71 4.94
CA VAL A 56 -6.08 8.34 5.50
C VAL A 56 -5.71 9.57 6.35
N MET A 57 -4.74 9.44 7.24
CA MET A 57 -4.28 10.55 8.08
C MET A 57 -3.72 11.72 7.26
N ARG A 58 -3.02 11.47 6.14
CA ARG A 58 -2.50 12.52 5.24
C ARG A 58 -3.59 13.38 4.61
N ARG A 59 -4.77 12.80 4.38
CA ARG A 59 -5.94 13.52 3.85
C ARG A 59 -6.57 14.39 4.95
N ALA A 60 -6.62 13.87 6.17
CA ALA A 60 -7.18 14.54 7.34
C ALA A 60 -6.28 15.67 7.87
N PHE A 61 -4.96 15.49 7.82
CA PHE A 61 -3.96 16.38 8.42
C PHE A 61 -2.90 16.81 7.40
N PRO A 62 -3.22 17.76 6.49
CA PRO A 62 -2.30 18.19 5.43
C PRO A 62 -0.94 18.70 5.93
N MET A 63 -0.90 19.31 7.12
CA MET A 63 0.34 19.83 7.73
C MET A 63 1.32 18.73 8.13
N GLN A 64 0.86 17.48 8.32
CA GLN A 64 1.70 16.33 8.65
C GLN A 64 2.01 15.45 7.43
N ARG A 65 1.73 15.96 6.22
CA ARG A 65 1.78 15.15 4.98
C ARG A 65 3.14 14.50 4.76
N ASP A 66 4.23 15.23 4.95
CA ASP A 66 5.57 14.74 4.66
C ASP A 66 6.04 13.72 5.71
N GLU A 67 5.78 13.99 6.99
CA GLU A 67 6.05 13.06 8.07
C GLU A 67 5.30 11.73 7.89
N LEU A 68 4.01 11.80 7.56
CA LEU A 68 3.19 10.61 7.31
C LEU A 68 3.60 9.89 6.01
N SER A 69 4.09 10.61 5.01
CA SER A 69 4.62 10.00 3.78
C SER A 69 5.92 9.25 4.07
N SER A 70 6.82 9.83 4.85
CA SER A 70 8.05 9.16 5.31
C SER A 70 7.73 7.87 6.09
N LYS A 71 6.76 7.93 7.00
CA LYS A 71 6.27 6.75 7.73
C LYS A 71 5.69 5.67 6.80
N ALA A 72 4.96 6.05 5.76
CA ALA A 72 4.47 5.10 4.76
C ALA A 72 5.62 4.45 3.97
N THR A 73 6.65 5.22 3.57
CA THR A 73 7.84 4.69 2.89
C THR A 73 8.55 3.63 3.73
N ILE A 74 8.69 3.84 5.04
CA ILE A 74 9.27 2.83 5.94
C ILE A 74 8.44 1.53 5.90
N GLN A 75 7.12 1.63 5.90
CA GLN A 75 6.26 0.45 5.83
C GLN A 75 6.29 -0.23 4.45
N VAL A 76 6.51 0.50 3.36
CA VAL A 76 6.73 -0.10 2.03
C VAL A 76 7.95 -1.01 2.06
N ALA A 77 9.06 -0.55 2.64
CA ALA A 77 10.25 -1.37 2.80
C ALA A 77 9.96 -2.62 3.64
N SER A 78 9.24 -2.48 4.77
CA SER A 78 8.83 -3.63 5.60
C SER A 78 7.96 -4.64 4.83
N VAL A 79 7.04 -4.19 3.96
CA VAL A 79 6.26 -5.10 3.11
C VAL A 79 7.18 -5.87 2.16
N VAL A 80 8.09 -5.19 1.47
CA VAL A 80 9.05 -5.82 0.54
C VAL A 80 9.91 -6.88 1.26
N ASP A 81 10.45 -6.52 2.43
CA ASP A 81 11.27 -7.42 3.24
C ASP A 81 10.47 -8.64 3.70
N SER A 82 9.22 -8.47 4.13
CA SER A 82 8.38 -9.58 4.57
C SER A 82 7.96 -10.50 3.43
N ILE A 83 7.50 -9.96 2.29
CA ILE A 83 7.02 -10.82 1.19
C ILE A 83 8.16 -11.57 0.50
N SER A 84 9.38 -11.03 0.48
CA SER A 84 10.57 -11.71 -0.08
C SER A 84 10.95 -12.95 0.73
N GLN A 85 10.58 -13.01 2.00
CA GLN A 85 10.83 -14.15 2.89
C GLN A 85 9.71 -15.20 2.84
N ILE A 86 8.61 -14.95 2.13
CA ILE A 86 7.54 -15.94 1.96
C ILE A 86 7.90 -16.85 0.79
N PRO A 87 8.06 -18.17 1.00
CA PRO A 87 8.44 -19.07 -0.07
C PRO A 87 7.43 -19.01 -1.23
N PRO A 88 7.89 -18.98 -2.50
CA PRO A 88 7.01 -19.09 -3.64
C PRO A 88 6.19 -20.38 -3.59
N ARG A 89 4.98 -20.37 -4.14
CA ARG A 89 4.07 -21.54 -4.18
C ARG A 89 3.68 -22.10 -2.81
N SER A 90 3.91 -21.35 -1.74
CA SER A 90 3.41 -21.68 -0.39
C SER A 90 1.93 -21.33 -0.23
N LEU A 91 1.29 -21.84 0.83
CA LEU A 91 -0.09 -21.46 1.14
C LEU A 91 -0.23 -19.97 1.50
N PRO A 92 0.68 -19.35 2.30
CA PRO A 92 0.60 -17.93 2.59
C PRO A 92 0.64 -17.03 1.36
N GLU A 93 1.39 -17.43 0.32
CA GLU A 93 1.45 -16.70 -0.95
C GLU A 93 0.07 -16.48 -1.57
N CYS A 94 -0.85 -17.44 -1.42
CA CYS A 94 -2.18 -17.37 -2.03
C CYS A 94 -3.03 -16.19 -1.52
N THR A 95 -2.61 -15.53 -0.43
CA THR A 95 -3.29 -14.37 0.15
C THR A 95 -2.56 -13.05 -0.12
N LEU A 96 -1.42 -13.05 -0.82
CA LEU A 96 -0.56 -11.88 -1.03
C LEU A 96 -1.06 -10.86 -2.07
N LEU A 97 -2.34 -10.74 -2.36
CA LEU A 97 -2.79 -9.66 -3.26
C LEU A 97 -2.67 -8.29 -2.59
N PHE A 98 -3.27 -8.17 -1.40
CA PHE A 98 -3.44 -6.87 -0.74
C PHE A 98 -2.12 -6.21 -0.34
N PRO A 99 -1.15 -6.91 0.32
CA PRO A 99 0.06 -6.26 0.77
C PRO A 99 0.93 -5.63 -0.32
N PRO A 100 1.36 -6.36 -1.37
CA PRO A 100 2.18 -5.77 -2.42
C PRO A 100 1.42 -4.74 -3.25
N PHE A 101 0.11 -4.89 -3.45
CA PHE A 101 -0.67 -3.87 -4.14
C PHE A 101 -0.64 -2.53 -3.39
N LEU A 102 -0.93 -2.56 -2.09
CA LEU A 102 -0.98 -1.33 -1.31
C LEU A 102 0.41 -0.70 -1.16
N ALA A 103 1.46 -1.51 -0.95
CA ALA A 103 2.84 -1.05 -0.93
C ALA A 103 3.25 -0.43 -2.27
N GLY A 104 2.92 -1.07 -3.39
CA GLY A 104 3.19 -0.56 -4.74
C GLY A 104 2.49 0.77 -5.01
N GLY A 105 1.29 0.94 -4.44
CA GLY A 105 0.54 2.18 -4.48
C GLY A 105 1.24 3.36 -3.80
N GLU A 106 2.14 3.14 -2.84
CA GLU A 106 2.91 4.19 -2.16
C GLU A 106 4.42 4.14 -2.48
N ALA A 107 4.90 3.13 -3.20
CA ALA A 107 6.30 2.99 -3.58
C ALA A 107 6.77 4.19 -4.44
N THR A 108 7.92 4.76 -4.07
CA THR A 108 8.57 5.87 -4.77
C THR A 108 9.98 5.54 -5.27
N ALA A 109 10.62 4.54 -4.66
CA ALA A 109 11.91 4.01 -5.08
C ALA A 109 11.70 2.91 -6.13
N GLU A 110 12.49 2.96 -7.20
CA GLU A 110 12.43 2.01 -8.31
C GLU A 110 12.74 0.58 -7.84
N SER A 111 13.72 0.41 -6.94
CA SER A 111 14.04 -0.90 -6.35
C SER A 111 12.83 -1.57 -5.66
N HIS A 112 12.01 -0.80 -4.93
CA HIS A 112 10.78 -1.32 -4.33
C HIS A 112 9.74 -1.69 -5.39
N MET A 113 9.60 -0.88 -6.44
CA MET A 113 8.67 -1.17 -7.55
C MET A 113 9.06 -2.47 -8.26
N GLU A 114 10.35 -2.66 -8.56
CA GLU A 114 10.86 -3.89 -9.17
C GLU A 114 10.64 -5.10 -8.27
N SER A 115 10.96 -5.03 -6.98
CA SER A 115 10.73 -6.16 -6.05
C SER A 115 9.25 -6.55 -5.97
N LEU A 116 8.35 -5.56 -5.94
CA LEU A 116 6.90 -5.80 -5.92
C LEU A 116 6.40 -6.37 -7.24
N ARG A 117 6.90 -5.86 -8.38
CA ARG A 117 6.57 -6.39 -9.71
C ARG A 117 6.98 -7.84 -9.84
N HIS A 118 8.24 -8.17 -9.56
CA HIS A 118 8.73 -9.55 -9.64
C HIS A 118 7.87 -10.48 -8.78
N ARG A 119 7.58 -10.07 -7.54
CA ARG A 119 6.76 -10.90 -6.66
C ARG A 119 5.33 -11.12 -7.18
N MET A 120 4.70 -10.11 -7.78
CA MET A 120 3.37 -10.26 -8.35
C MET A 120 3.38 -11.11 -9.62
N LEU A 121 4.42 -10.99 -10.46
CA LEU A 121 4.61 -11.84 -11.64
C LEU A 121 4.79 -13.31 -11.24
N ASP A 122 5.60 -13.61 -10.22
CA ASP A 122 5.76 -14.98 -9.70
C ASP A 122 4.42 -15.61 -9.30
N ILE A 123 3.53 -14.84 -8.68
CA ILE A 123 2.19 -15.31 -8.28
C ILE A 123 1.32 -15.55 -9.51
N ILE A 124 1.37 -14.66 -10.51
CA ILE A 124 0.62 -14.81 -11.77
C ILE A 124 1.08 -16.06 -12.50
N GLU A 125 2.39 -16.27 -12.66
CA GLU A 125 2.95 -17.40 -13.37
C GLU A 125 2.68 -18.73 -12.67
N SER A 126 2.80 -18.76 -11.34
CA SER A 126 2.68 -20.01 -10.58
C SER A 126 1.24 -20.40 -10.24
N ARG A 127 0.31 -19.43 -10.15
CA ARG A 127 -1.08 -19.66 -9.72
C ARG A 127 -2.15 -19.25 -10.73
N GLY A 128 -1.83 -18.41 -11.72
CA GLY A 128 -2.80 -17.90 -12.70
C GLY A 128 -3.82 -16.91 -12.13
N PHE A 129 -3.49 -16.25 -11.02
CA PHE A 129 -4.40 -15.35 -10.30
C PHE A 129 -4.66 -14.05 -11.08
N LYS A 130 -5.83 -13.97 -11.74
CA LYS A 130 -6.23 -12.82 -12.56
C LYS A 130 -6.41 -11.52 -11.78
N ASN A 131 -6.82 -11.60 -10.52
CA ASN A 131 -6.87 -10.43 -9.64
C ASN A 131 -5.48 -9.80 -9.41
N VAL A 132 -4.42 -10.61 -9.36
CA VAL A 132 -3.04 -10.13 -9.24
C VAL A 132 -2.57 -9.48 -10.53
N GLU A 133 -2.92 -10.06 -11.69
CA GLU A 133 -2.62 -9.49 -13.01
C GLU A 133 -3.24 -8.09 -13.19
N VAL A 134 -4.53 -7.96 -12.87
CA VAL A 134 -5.24 -6.68 -12.93
C VAL A 134 -4.62 -5.67 -11.97
N ALA A 135 -4.35 -6.07 -10.73
CA ALA A 135 -3.72 -5.22 -9.73
C ALA A 135 -2.33 -4.74 -10.16
N LEU A 136 -1.52 -5.62 -10.76
CA LEU A 136 -0.20 -5.27 -11.28
C LEU A 136 -0.31 -4.25 -12.42
N SER A 137 -1.25 -4.43 -13.35
CA SER A 137 -1.46 -3.47 -14.45
C SER A 137 -1.77 -2.05 -13.97
N VAL A 138 -2.54 -1.92 -12.86
CA VAL A 138 -2.84 -0.63 -12.21
C VAL A 138 -1.56 -0.01 -11.65
N LEU A 139 -0.72 -0.81 -10.99
CA LEU A 139 0.55 -0.36 -10.45
C LEU A 139 1.51 0.09 -11.56
N GLU A 140 1.62 -0.67 -12.66
CA GLU A 140 2.51 -0.28 -13.77
C GLU A 140 2.07 1.01 -14.45
N LYS A 141 0.76 1.25 -14.58
CA LYS A 141 0.24 2.54 -15.05
C LYS A 141 0.58 3.65 -14.06
N LEU A 142 0.42 3.42 -12.75
CA LEU A 142 0.77 4.37 -11.71
C LEU A 142 2.26 4.74 -11.72
N TRP A 143 3.13 3.74 -11.79
CA TRP A 143 4.58 3.94 -11.77
C TRP A 143 5.06 4.69 -13.00
N ARG A 144 4.53 4.37 -14.19
CA ARG A 144 4.80 5.13 -15.42
C ARG A 144 4.41 6.60 -15.26
N LEU A 145 3.19 6.89 -14.79
CA LEU A 145 2.72 8.26 -14.57
C LEU A 145 3.58 9.03 -13.55
N ARG A 146 4.12 8.35 -12.53
CA ARG A 146 5.04 8.98 -11.57
C ARG A 146 6.39 9.32 -12.19
N ILE A 147 6.93 8.42 -13.02
CA ILE A 147 8.22 8.63 -13.69
C ILE A 147 8.09 9.77 -14.70
N THR A 148 7.02 9.79 -15.52
CA THR A 148 6.76 10.88 -16.48
C THR A 148 6.36 12.17 -15.80
N GLY A 149 5.60 12.13 -14.70
CA GLY A 149 5.21 13.32 -13.95
C GLY A 149 6.40 14.01 -13.26
N ARG A 150 7.46 13.27 -12.88
CA ARG A 150 8.69 13.85 -12.33
C ARG A 150 9.44 14.74 -13.34
N THR A 151 9.22 14.55 -14.64
CA THR A 151 9.90 15.33 -15.69
C THR A 151 9.13 16.59 -16.09
N THR A 152 7.86 16.74 -15.68
CA THR A 152 7.00 17.90 -15.98
C THR A 152 6.71 18.72 -14.71
N MET A 153 6.83 20.05 -14.76
CA MET A 153 6.72 20.92 -13.57
C MET A 153 5.33 20.95 -12.88
N GLU A 154 4.28 20.41 -13.50
CA GLU A 154 2.92 20.30 -12.92
C GLU A 154 2.53 18.85 -12.68
N ALA A 155 3.16 18.20 -11.70
CA ALA A 155 2.79 16.84 -11.32
C ALA A 155 1.55 16.85 -10.41
N VAL A 156 0.36 16.75 -10.99
CA VAL A 156 -0.83 16.31 -10.25
C VAL A 156 -0.51 14.94 -9.65
N ARG A 157 -0.59 14.81 -8.31
CA ARG A 157 -0.30 13.53 -7.62
C ARG A 157 -1.43 12.52 -7.90
N VAL A 158 -1.31 11.78 -9.00
CA VAL A 158 -2.18 10.65 -9.33
C VAL A 158 -1.96 9.51 -8.33
N GLY A 159 -3.05 9.03 -7.73
CA GLY A 159 -3.08 7.85 -6.88
C GLY A 159 -3.64 6.63 -7.62
N TRP A 160 -3.40 5.43 -7.07
CA TRP A 160 -3.97 4.19 -7.62
C TRP A 160 -5.51 4.20 -7.67
N LEU A 161 -6.17 4.86 -6.71
CA LEU A 161 -7.64 5.01 -6.69
C LEU A 161 -8.15 5.74 -7.94
N ASP A 162 -7.43 6.77 -8.40
CA ASP A 162 -7.81 7.55 -9.57
C ASP A 162 -7.71 6.68 -10.83
N ILE A 163 -6.69 5.83 -10.92
CA ILE A 163 -6.52 4.87 -12.03
C ILE A 163 -7.64 3.83 -12.02
N VAL A 164 -7.98 3.27 -10.87
CA VAL A 164 -9.05 2.29 -10.72
C VAL A 164 -10.38 2.87 -11.17
N GLN A 165 -10.72 4.07 -10.70
CA GLN A 165 -11.96 4.77 -11.06
C GLN A 165 -12.01 5.13 -12.55
N GLN A 166 -10.92 5.66 -13.12
CA GLN A 166 -10.86 6.05 -14.53
C GLN A 166 -11.00 4.87 -15.50
N ASN A 167 -10.55 3.68 -15.11
CA ASN A 167 -10.58 2.50 -15.99
C ASN A 167 -11.75 1.56 -15.68
N GLY A 168 -12.67 1.93 -14.78
CA GLY A 168 -13.81 1.08 -14.39
C GLY A 168 -13.39 -0.28 -13.82
N ILE A 169 -12.24 -0.33 -13.13
CA ILE A 169 -11.70 -1.59 -12.61
C ILE A 169 -12.36 -1.90 -11.27
N GLU A 170 -12.93 -3.09 -11.15
CA GLU A 170 -13.39 -3.63 -9.85
C GLU A 170 -12.26 -4.45 -9.23
N LEU A 171 -11.55 -3.86 -8.26
CA LEU A 171 -10.61 -4.59 -7.42
C LEU A 171 -11.29 -4.93 -6.09
N PRO A 172 -11.38 -6.21 -5.68
CA PRO A 172 -11.90 -6.61 -4.38
C PRO A 172 -10.87 -6.30 -3.28
N LEU A 173 -10.60 -5.03 -3.07
CA LEU A 173 -9.60 -4.49 -2.13
C LEU A 173 -10.22 -3.48 -1.14
N THR A 174 -11.54 -3.30 -1.21
CA THR A 174 -12.34 -2.39 -0.39
C THR A 174 -13.59 -3.09 0.11
#